data_AF-A0A7Y7HZI0-F1
#
_entry.id   AF-A0A7Y7HZI0-F1
#
_cell.length_a   1.000
_cell.length_b   1.000
_cell.length_c   1.000
_cell.angle_alpha   90.00
_cell.angle_beta   90.00
_cell.angle_gamma   90.00
#
_symmetry.space_group_name_H-M   'P 1'
#
loop_
_entity.id
_entity.type
_entity.pdbx_description
1 polymer ?
#
loop_
_entity_poly.entity_id
_entity_poly.type
_entity_poly.pdbx_seq_one_letter_code
_entity_poly.pdbx_strand_id
1 'polypeptide(L)'
;MNAATRQLLLQLLRDRASCGMLVRLSWLVGGFAVIQLVVNYHFGKPDFGKLVLLWLIGGMCYLWCGAFLKNAVQQNTPANAVLVPGLRRKLMRLTVLLYAGATLLTGALSGLLTGRPGYGLLVGALFSIYVLYAQRYNWLNFLPSVVIVGSLWVSNHPVEQVLSAADAVGEPLLTSFGMTLLALLARPALQALFPQGGDRHWAWYLRFTRQLAVASGSVLNTEPAHGVPGLAWLRAPYNAALRADSRRGVNRGRQMLHTLGTPAHDGGAIVYAVISALIMIMVGRSLAAKGDAVFTMVSSTMMQGMLMMSVVIYASTVVTHAVRRGGEQGLYRLTPAAPASNQFNRVLLGALLFRCLRLWLICLLAISCIDAVILGQPQVRGITFALATLMLPFTLLLMRDYASAPPRPNAVLMVVTVTLVMAAYIALAMVDQAHPDLPLFWFGGGVALVTAIVMRLRWQQLVALPPLLPACRAAV
;
A
#
# COMPACT_ATOMS: atom_id res chain seq x y z
N MET A 1 36.11 -9.83 -1.51
CA MET A 1 34.72 -10.14 -1.95
C MET A 1 34.82 -10.95 -3.26
N ASN A 2 34.34 -12.20 -3.31
CA ASN A 2 34.60 -13.10 -4.45
C ASN A 2 33.75 -12.74 -5.68
N ALA A 3 34.23 -13.07 -6.90
CA ALA A 3 33.56 -12.75 -8.17
C ALA A 3 32.08 -13.22 -8.23
N ALA A 4 31.79 -14.40 -7.66
CA ALA A 4 30.41 -14.92 -7.57
C ALA A 4 29.50 -14.06 -6.69
N THR A 5 30.01 -13.51 -5.58
CA THR A 5 29.26 -12.59 -4.71
C THR A 5 28.95 -11.29 -5.43
N ARG A 6 29.91 -10.78 -6.20
CA ARG A 6 29.72 -9.59 -7.05
C ARG A 6 28.67 -9.84 -8.11
N GLN A 7 28.67 -11.01 -8.77
CA GLN A 7 27.65 -11.35 -9.77
C GLN A 7 26.23 -11.45 -9.19
N LEU A 8 26.06 -12.01 -7.99
CA LEU A 8 24.75 -12.06 -7.31
C LEU A 8 24.22 -10.65 -6.99
N LEU A 9 25.09 -9.74 -6.55
CA LEU A 9 24.72 -8.33 -6.33
C LEU A 9 24.43 -7.61 -7.65
N LEU A 10 25.24 -7.84 -8.68
CA LEU A 10 25.06 -7.26 -10.01
C LEU A 10 23.80 -7.78 -10.71
N GLN A 11 23.30 -8.98 -10.40
CA GLN A 11 22.05 -9.48 -10.96
C GLN A 11 20.86 -8.58 -10.60
N LEU A 12 20.88 -7.96 -9.42
CA LEU A 12 19.88 -6.97 -9.04
C LEU A 12 19.93 -5.72 -9.93
N LEU A 13 21.13 -5.29 -10.32
CA LEU A 13 21.32 -4.18 -11.25
C LEU A 13 21.05 -4.58 -12.71
N ARG A 14 21.20 -5.86 -13.04
CA ARG A 14 21.01 -6.40 -14.39
C ARG A 14 19.55 -6.63 -14.74
N ASP A 15 18.68 -6.84 -13.75
CA ASP A 15 17.23 -6.79 -13.95
C ASP A 15 16.78 -5.34 -14.20
N ARG A 16 16.90 -4.91 -15.45
CA ARG A 16 16.64 -3.53 -15.88
C ARG A 16 15.26 -3.03 -15.51
N ALA A 17 14.24 -3.91 -15.48
CA ALA A 17 12.87 -3.51 -15.19
C ALA A 17 12.66 -3.20 -13.71
N SER A 18 13.13 -4.06 -12.81
CA SER A 18 13.05 -3.82 -11.37
C SER A 18 14.03 -2.74 -10.91
N CYS A 19 15.27 -2.76 -11.42
CA CYS A 19 16.27 -1.74 -11.11
C CYS A 19 15.83 -0.34 -11.57
N GLY A 20 15.27 -0.20 -12.78
CA GLY A 20 14.77 1.08 -13.28
C GLY A 20 13.65 1.65 -12.41
N MET A 21 12.75 0.80 -11.90
CA MET A 21 11.71 1.22 -10.96
C MET A 21 12.31 1.65 -9.61
N LEU A 22 13.22 0.86 -9.03
CA LEU A 22 13.86 1.17 -7.75
C LEU A 22 14.67 2.46 -7.78
N VAL A 23 15.38 2.72 -8.88
CA VAL A 23 16.12 3.97 -9.07
C VAL A 23 15.17 5.17 -9.10
N ARG A 24 14.06 5.08 -9.84
CA ARG A 24 13.03 6.14 -9.87
C ARG A 24 12.42 6.39 -8.49
N LEU A 25 12.14 5.32 -7.75
CA LEU A 25 11.65 5.43 -6.38
C LEU A 25 12.67 6.08 -5.45
N SER A 26 13.95 5.74 -5.60
CA SER A 26 15.03 6.34 -4.81
C SER A 26 15.18 7.84 -5.09
N TRP A 27 15.10 8.25 -6.36
CA TRP A 27 15.08 9.67 -6.73
C TRP A 27 13.90 10.41 -6.13
N LEU A 28 12.72 9.80 -6.16
CA LEU A 28 11.51 10.38 -5.62
C LEU A 28 11.59 10.52 -4.09
N VAL A 29 12.00 9.47 -3.37
CA VAL A 29 12.20 9.51 -1.92
C VAL A 29 13.31 10.49 -1.53
N GLY A 30 14.40 10.54 -2.29
CA GLY A 30 15.48 11.52 -2.11
C GLY A 30 14.99 12.95 -2.31
N GLY A 31 14.17 13.20 -3.34
CA GLY A 31 13.52 14.50 -3.55
C GLY A 31 12.66 14.92 -2.37
N PHE A 32 11.83 14.03 -1.83
CA PHE A 32 11.04 14.31 -0.64
C PHE A 32 11.89 14.55 0.61
N ALA A 33 12.99 13.83 0.78
CA ALA A 33 13.92 14.05 1.89
C ALA A 33 14.57 15.45 1.79
N VAL A 34 14.95 15.90 0.59
CA VAL A 34 15.49 17.24 0.35
C VAL A 34 14.43 18.31 0.62
N ILE A 35 13.21 18.15 0.10
CA ILE A 35 12.10 19.09 0.36
C ILE A 35 11.84 19.19 1.87
N GLN A 36 11.78 18.06 2.58
CA GLN A 36 11.60 18.05 4.02
C GLN A 36 12.73 18.77 4.76
N LEU A 37 13.98 18.61 4.33
CA LEU A 37 15.12 19.33 4.89
C LEU A 37 15.01 20.85 4.69
N VAL A 38 14.62 21.29 3.49
CA VAL A 38 14.39 22.71 3.16
C VAL A 38 13.25 23.28 4.00
N VAL A 39 12.14 22.55 4.12
CA VAL A 39 11.00 22.95 4.96
C VAL A 39 11.41 23.06 6.43
N ASN A 40 12.12 22.07 6.97
CA ASN A 40 12.61 22.11 8.34
C ASN A 40 13.59 23.27 8.60
N TYR A 41 14.36 23.67 7.59
CA TYR A 41 15.29 24.80 7.68
C TYR A 41 14.54 26.14 7.72
N HIS A 42 13.51 26.32 6.89
CA HIS A 42 12.79 27.59 6.75
C HIS A 42 11.64 27.79 7.75
N PHE A 43 10.92 26.74 8.13
CA PHE A 43 9.69 26.84 8.94
C PHE A 43 9.91 26.58 10.44
N GLY A 44 11.17 26.48 10.87
CA GLY A 44 11.53 26.16 12.25
C GLY A 44 11.31 24.68 12.55
N LYS A 45 12.28 24.06 13.26
CA LYS A 45 12.44 22.61 13.46
C LYS A 45 11.21 21.95 14.12
N PRO A 46 10.24 21.37 13.39
CA PRO A 46 9.28 20.51 14.05
C PRO A 46 10.03 19.21 14.38
N ASP A 47 9.99 18.73 15.62
CA ASP A 47 10.66 17.45 15.97
C ASP A 47 10.14 16.27 15.12
N PHE A 48 8.90 16.39 14.61
CA PHE A 48 8.32 15.49 13.62
C PHE A 48 9.13 15.38 12.32
N GLY A 49 9.71 16.49 11.84
CA GLY A 49 10.47 16.53 10.60
C GLY A 49 11.74 15.68 10.63
N LYS A 50 12.34 15.48 11.82
CA LYS A 50 13.49 14.60 12.02
C LYS A 50 13.10 13.13 11.88
N LEU A 51 11.96 12.74 12.46
CA LEU A 51 11.44 11.37 12.33
C LEU A 51 11.07 11.06 10.89
N VAL A 52 10.37 11.97 10.19
CA VAL A 52 10.03 11.79 8.77
C VAL A 52 11.30 11.56 7.94
N LEU A 53 12.35 12.35 8.16
CA LEU A 53 13.63 12.18 7.46
C LEU A 53 14.26 10.81 7.75
N LEU A 54 14.26 10.36 9.01
CA LEU A 54 14.72 9.04 9.40
C LEU A 54 13.95 7.92 8.66
N TRP A 55 12.61 8.04 8.59
CA TRP A 55 11.76 7.08 7.89
C TRP A 55 11.99 7.06 6.38
N LEU A 56 12.21 8.22 5.75
CA LEU A 56 12.47 8.31 4.31
C LEU A 56 13.81 7.67 3.95
N ILE A 57 14.88 8.03 4.66
CA ILE A 57 16.24 7.53 4.37
C ILE A 57 16.36 6.06 4.77
N GLY A 58 15.92 5.70 5.98
CA GLY A 58 15.92 4.31 6.44
C GLY A 58 15.03 3.42 5.58
N GLY A 59 13.82 3.89 5.25
CA GLY A 59 12.88 3.20 4.37
C GLY A 59 13.44 2.96 2.97
N MET A 60 14.19 3.92 2.42
CA MET A 60 14.89 3.74 1.13
C MET A 60 15.91 2.60 1.21
N CYS A 61 16.72 2.53 2.27
CA CYS A 61 17.68 1.45 2.46
C CYS A 61 16.99 0.09 2.56
N TYR A 62 15.93 -0.02 3.35
CA TYR A 62 15.16 -1.26 3.46
C TYR A 62 14.44 -1.65 2.18
N LEU A 63 14.01 -0.69 1.36
CA LEU A 63 13.42 -0.94 0.05
C LEU A 63 14.41 -1.62 -0.89
N TRP A 64 15.68 -1.19 -0.91
CA TRP A 64 16.76 -1.88 -1.64
C TRP A 64 17.08 -3.26 -1.06
N CYS A 65 17.12 -3.40 0.27
CA CYS A 65 17.28 -4.69 0.92
C CYS A 65 16.15 -5.67 0.57
N GLY A 66 14.90 -5.18 0.50
CA GLY A 66 13.73 -5.96 0.10
C GLY A 66 13.77 -6.40 -1.36
N ALA A 67 14.23 -5.53 -2.27
CA ALA A 67 14.44 -5.89 -3.66
C ALA A 67 15.49 -7.01 -3.82
N PHE A 68 16.61 -6.91 -3.10
CA PHE A 68 17.60 -7.97 -3.04
C PHE A 68 17.01 -9.26 -2.49
N LEU A 69 16.26 -9.17 -1.39
CA LEU A 69 15.66 -10.32 -0.75
C LEU A 69 14.71 -11.08 -1.67
N LYS A 70 13.87 -10.36 -2.43
CA LYS A 70 12.97 -10.95 -3.42
C LYS A 70 13.75 -11.74 -4.48
N ASN A 71 14.82 -11.16 -5.01
CA ASN A 71 15.68 -11.83 -6.00
C ASN A 71 16.40 -13.04 -5.39
N ALA A 72 16.95 -12.91 -4.18
CA ALA A 72 17.62 -13.99 -3.46
C ALA A 72 16.68 -15.19 -3.20
N VAL A 73 15.43 -14.91 -2.83
CA VAL A 73 14.39 -15.94 -2.63
C VAL A 73 14.06 -16.66 -3.95
N GLN A 74 13.92 -15.91 -5.06
CA GLN A 74 13.68 -16.50 -6.37
C GLN A 74 14.84 -17.37 -6.87
N GLN A 75 16.08 -17.02 -6.50
CA GLN A 75 17.27 -17.79 -6.86
C GLN A 75 17.43 -19.07 -6.05
N ASN A 76 16.95 -19.09 -4.80
CA ASN A 76 16.94 -20.27 -3.94
C ASN A 76 15.81 -21.24 -4.32
N THR A 77 15.75 -21.66 -5.58
CA THR A 77 14.85 -22.72 -6.02
C THR A 77 15.23 -24.05 -5.35
N PRO A 78 14.29 -25.00 -5.19
CA PRO A 78 14.60 -26.28 -4.56
C PRO A 78 15.68 -27.07 -5.31
N ALA A 79 15.71 -26.99 -6.65
CA ALA A 79 16.77 -27.56 -7.46
C ALA A 79 18.13 -26.88 -7.19
N ASN A 80 18.17 -25.54 -7.20
CA ASN A 80 19.42 -24.80 -6.98
C ASN A 80 19.97 -24.96 -5.56
N ALA A 81 19.10 -25.16 -4.57
CA ALA A 81 19.50 -25.38 -3.18
C ALA A 81 20.29 -26.69 -2.97
N VAL A 82 20.08 -27.68 -3.85
CA VAL A 82 20.79 -28.97 -3.82
C VAL A 82 21.95 -28.98 -4.83
N LEU A 83 21.72 -28.48 -6.05
CA LEU A 83 22.68 -28.59 -7.16
C LEU A 83 23.80 -27.54 -7.10
N VAL A 84 23.59 -26.38 -6.48
CA VAL A 84 24.59 -25.30 -6.45
C VAL A 84 25.27 -25.23 -5.08
N PRO A 85 26.49 -25.80 -4.93
CA PRO A 85 27.14 -25.89 -3.63
C PRO A 85 27.42 -24.50 -3.05
N GLY A 86 27.00 -24.31 -1.80
CA GLY A 86 27.25 -23.08 -1.04
C GLY A 86 26.42 -21.85 -1.46
N LEU A 87 25.52 -21.95 -2.46
CA LEU A 87 24.64 -20.84 -2.88
C LEU A 87 23.80 -20.35 -1.70
N ARG A 88 23.12 -21.26 -1.01
CA ARG A 88 22.32 -20.97 0.19
C ARG A 88 23.09 -20.18 1.24
N ARG A 89 24.30 -20.63 1.59
CA ARG A 89 25.14 -19.97 2.61
C ARG A 89 25.57 -18.58 2.16
N LYS A 90 25.86 -18.39 0.86
CA LYS A 90 26.19 -17.09 0.28
C LYS A 90 25.00 -16.13 0.30
N LEU A 91 23.80 -16.59 -0.07
CA LEU A 91 22.56 -15.81 -0.01
C LEU A 91 22.21 -15.39 1.42
N MET A 92 22.31 -16.30 2.39
CA MET A 92 22.10 -15.98 3.80
C MET A 92 23.11 -14.92 4.29
N ARG A 93 24.40 -15.08 3.98
CA ARG A 93 25.45 -14.12 4.37
C ARG A 93 25.20 -12.74 3.77
N LEU A 94 24.89 -12.66 2.48
CA LEU A 94 24.59 -11.38 1.82
C LEU A 94 23.34 -10.70 2.40
N THR A 95 22.29 -11.47 2.68
CA THR A 95 21.07 -10.96 3.32
C THR A 95 21.40 -10.37 4.69
N VAL A 96 22.17 -11.09 5.51
CA VAL A 96 22.62 -10.60 6.83
C VAL A 96 23.40 -9.30 6.69
N LEU A 97 24.39 -9.26 5.80
CA LEU A 97 25.23 -8.07 5.62
C LEU A 97 24.42 -6.83 5.20
N LEU A 98 23.48 -7.00 4.27
CA LEU A 98 22.64 -5.89 3.79
C LEU A 98 21.69 -5.38 4.89
N TYR A 99 20.99 -6.27 5.59
CA TYR A 99 20.06 -5.87 6.65
C TYR A 99 20.79 -5.35 7.90
N ALA A 100 21.95 -5.93 8.24
CA ALA A 100 22.80 -5.38 9.31
C ALA A 100 23.30 -3.98 8.94
N GLY A 101 23.75 -3.77 7.70
CA GLY A 101 24.15 -2.45 7.20
C GLY A 101 23.01 -1.43 7.26
N ALA A 102 21.81 -1.80 6.80
CA ALA A 102 20.63 -0.94 6.89
C ALA A 102 20.23 -0.62 8.35
N THR A 103 20.36 -1.58 9.25
CA THR A 103 20.09 -1.40 10.69
C THR A 103 21.10 -0.46 11.33
N LEU A 104 22.40 -0.66 11.06
CA LEU A 104 23.47 0.22 11.55
C LEU A 104 23.30 1.65 11.05
N LEU A 105 22.96 1.82 9.77
CA LEU A 105 22.67 3.14 9.20
C LEU A 105 21.46 3.79 9.87
N THR A 106 20.39 3.03 10.13
CA THR A 106 19.20 3.53 10.84
C THR A 106 19.55 3.95 12.27
N GLY A 107 20.40 3.18 12.96
CA GLY A 107 20.92 3.53 14.28
C GLY A 107 21.76 4.81 14.26
N ALA A 108 22.69 4.93 13.31
CA ALA A 108 23.52 6.12 13.14
C ALA A 108 22.67 7.37 12.83
N LEU A 109 21.71 7.26 11.91
CA LEU A 109 20.78 8.34 11.58
C LEU A 109 19.91 8.73 12.77
N SER A 110 19.42 7.76 13.55
CA SER A 110 18.69 8.04 14.79
C SER A 110 19.58 8.78 15.78
N GLY A 111 20.82 8.35 15.99
CA GLY A 111 21.78 9.06 16.84
C GLY A 111 22.01 10.50 16.41
N LEU A 112 22.16 10.76 15.10
CA LEU A 112 22.37 12.10 14.56
C LEU A 112 21.12 12.99 14.66
N LEU A 113 19.93 12.43 14.46
CA LEU A 113 18.68 13.20 14.38
C LEU A 113 17.99 13.38 15.73
N THR A 114 17.94 12.32 16.54
CA THR A 114 17.21 12.29 17.82
C THR A 114 18.12 12.23 19.04
N GLY A 115 19.43 12.06 18.86
CA GLY A 115 20.39 11.87 19.96
C GLY A 115 20.34 10.48 20.60
N ARG A 116 19.49 9.57 20.10
CA ARG A 116 19.26 8.24 20.68
C ARG A 116 19.57 7.13 19.65
N PRO A 117 20.84 6.73 19.48
CA PRO A 117 21.24 5.75 18.47
C PRO A 117 20.73 4.34 18.74
N GLY A 118 20.59 3.99 20.02
CA GLY A 118 20.18 2.68 20.49
C GLY A 118 18.76 2.31 20.07
N TYR A 119 17.79 3.21 20.26
CA TYR A 119 16.42 2.95 19.80
C TYR A 119 16.35 2.80 18.28
N GLY A 120 17.15 3.56 17.52
CA GLY A 120 17.24 3.40 16.07
C GLY A 120 17.75 2.02 15.66
N LEU A 121 18.76 1.50 16.37
CA LEU A 121 19.27 0.13 16.15
C LEU A 121 18.21 -0.93 16.44
N LEU A 122 17.50 -0.80 17.57
CA LEU A 122 16.44 -1.75 17.95
C LEU A 122 15.30 -1.75 16.95
N VAL A 123 14.81 -0.58 16.54
CA VAL A 123 13.74 -0.44 15.55
C VAL A 123 14.18 -1.00 14.20
N GLY A 124 15.40 -0.67 13.75
CA GLY A 124 15.95 -1.21 12.50
C GLY A 124 16.10 -2.73 12.53
N ALA A 125 16.59 -3.29 13.64
CA ALA A 125 16.77 -4.73 13.80
C ALA A 125 15.43 -5.47 13.86
N LEU A 126 14.47 -4.94 14.62
CA LEU A 126 13.11 -5.47 14.71
C LEU A 126 12.43 -5.44 13.34
N PHE A 127 12.52 -4.32 12.63
CA PHE A 127 11.98 -4.17 11.29
C PHE A 127 12.63 -5.13 10.29
N SER A 128 13.95 -5.32 10.38
CA SER A 128 14.68 -6.30 9.55
C SER A 128 14.14 -7.71 9.74
N ILE A 129 14.03 -8.16 10.98
CA ILE A 129 13.53 -9.50 11.32
C ILE A 129 12.07 -9.65 10.92
N TYR A 130 11.26 -8.63 11.17
CA TYR A 130 9.88 -8.57 10.72
C TYR A 130 9.76 -8.76 9.21
N VAL A 131 10.54 -8.03 8.41
CA VAL A 131 10.52 -8.16 6.94
C VAL A 131 10.92 -9.57 6.50
N LEU A 132 11.95 -10.17 7.10
CA LEU A 132 12.37 -11.54 6.78
C LEU A 132 11.24 -12.55 7.03
N TYR A 133 10.56 -12.45 8.18
CA TYR A 133 9.44 -13.31 8.50
C TYR A 133 8.21 -13.03 7.63
N ALA A 134 7.91 -11.76 7.34
CA ALA A 134 6.78 -11.35 6.51
C ALA A 134 6.91 -11.88 5.07
N GLN A 135 8.13 -12.00 4.53
CA GLN A 135 8.38 -12.65 3.24
C GLN A 135 8.06 -14.15 3.24
N ARG A 136 8.29 -14.83 4.37
CA ARG A 136 7.99 -16.26 4.52
C ARG A 136 6.51 -16.50 4.81
N TYR A 137 5.91 -15.66 5.64
CA TYR A 137 4.57 -15.81 6.16
C TYR A 137 3.74 -14.56 5.85
N ASN A 138 3.02 -14.59 4.74
CA ASN A 138 2.21 -13.45 4.27
C ASN A 138 1.20 -12.91 5.31
N TRP A 139 0.76 -13.73 6.27
CA TRP A 139 -0.16 -13.30 7.32
C TRP A 139 0.49 -12.30 8.30
N LEU A 140 1.82 -12.29 8.43
CA LEU A 140 2.53 -11.30 9.25
C LEU A 140 2.46 -9.88 8.67
N ASN A 141 2.05 -9.71 7.42
CA ASN A 141 1.72 -8.38 6.89
C ASN A 141 0.55 -7.71 7.65
N PHE A 142 -0.27 -8.50 8.37
CA PHE A 142 -1.32 -7.97 9.25
C PHE A 142 -0.83 -7.63 10.66
N LEU A 143 0.39 -8.04 11.04
CA LEU A 143 0.92 -7.85 12.39
C LEU A 143 0.96 -6.37 12.81
N PRO A 144 1.42 -5.41 11.97
CA PRO A 144 1.37 -3.99 12.35
C PRO A 144 -0.05 -3.53 12.69
N SER A 145 -1.06 -3.96 11.92
CA SER A 145 -2.46 -3.65 12.19
C SER A 145 -2.95 -4.26 13.51
N VAL A 146 -2.58 -5.51 13.79
CA VAL A 146 -2.94 -6.19 15.04
C VAL A 146 -2.27 -5.54 16.25
N VAL A 147 -0.99 -5.16 16.14
CA VAL A 147 -0.25 -4.49 17.21
C VAL A 147 -0.89 -3.13 17.52
N ILE A 148 -1.23 -2.34 16.49
CA ILE A 148 -1.90 -1.05 16.67
C ILE A 148 -3.25 -1.26 17.37
N VAL A 149 -4.11 -2.14 16.85
CA VAL A 149 -5.44 -2.39 17.44
C VAL A 149 -5.33 -2.93 18.88
N GLY A 150 -4.45 -3.90 19.12
CA GLY A 150 -4.22 -4.49 20.43
C GLY A 150 -3.69 -3.48 21.45
N SER A 151 -2.78 -2.59 21.04
CA SER A 151 -2.24 -1.54 21.91
C SER A 151 -3.29 -0.53 22.37
N LEU A 152 -4.36 -0.36 21.61
CA LEU A 152 -5.46 0.56 21.90
C LEU A 152 -6.58 -0.10 22.70
N TRP A 153 -6.72 -1.42 22.59
CA TRP A 153 -7.78 -2.18 23.27
C TRP A 153 -7.43 -2.48 24.73
N VAL A 154 -6.14 -2.63 25.03
CA VAL A 154 -5.66 -2.83 26.40
C VAL A 154 -5.61 -1.47 27.09
N SER A 155 -6.55 -1.20 27.99
CA SER A 155 -6.69 0.05 28.77
C SER A 155 -5.45 0.49 29.57
N ASN A 156 -4.39 -0.34 29.60
CA ASN A 156 -3.16 -0.10 30.37
C ASN A 156 -1.98 0.39 29.51
N HIS A 157 -2.19 0.87 28.28
CA HIS A 157 -1.15 1.51 27.46
C HIS A 157 0.23 0.80 27.50
N PRO A 158 0.29 -0.48 27.13
CA PRO A 158 1.48 -1.31 27.36
C PRO A 158 2.74 -0.75 26.67
N VAL A 159 2.59 -0.02 25.57
CA VAL A 159 3.71 0.60 24.85
C VAL A 159 4.32 1.74 25.65
N GLU A 160 3.51 2.59 26.27
CA GLU A 160 3.96 3.71 27.10
C GLU A 160 4.59 3.21 28.40
N GLN A 161 4.00 2.17 29.02
CA GLN A 161 4.58 1.52 30.19
C GLN A 161 5.93 0.86 29.89
N VAL A 162 6.06 0.24 28.71
CA VAL A 162 7.33 -0.34 28.23
C VAL A 162 8.35 0.76 27.93
N LEU A 163 7.94 1.89 27.35
CA LEU A 163 8.82 3.04 27.10
C LEU A 163 9.29 3.68 28.41
N SER A 164 8.41 3.87 29.40
CA SER A 164 8.80 4.41 30.71
C SER A 164 9.69 3.45 31.48
N ALA A 165 9.43 2.14 31.39
CA ALA A 165 10.30 1.13 31.98
C ALA A 165 11.66 1.07 31.27
N ALA A 166 11.68 1.28 29.95
CA ALA A 166 12.91 1.37 29.15
C ALA A 166 13.76 2.58 29.53
N ASP A 167 13.13 3.74 29.79
CA ASP A 167 13.84 4.94 30.25
C ASP A 167 14.48 4.73 31.64
N ALA A 168 13.84 3.94 32.53
CA ALA A 168 14.38 3.60 33.85
C ALA A 168 15.58 2.63 33.81
N VAL A 169 15.60 1.69 32.86
CA VAL A 169 16.69 0.69 32.70
C VAL A 169 17.91 1.29 31.98
N GLY A 170 17.70 2.36 31.21
CA GLY A 170 18.74 3.02 30.44
C GLY A 170 18.94 2.42 29.03
N GLU A 171 19.15 3.31 28.07
CA GLU A 171 19.30 2.99 26.64
C GLU A 171 20.37 1.91 26.33
N PRO A 172 21.61 1.93 26.87
CA PRO A 172 22.63 0.94 26.49
C PRO A 172 22.32 -0.48 26.97
N LEU A 173 21.69 -0.63 28.13
CA LEU A 173 21.30 -1.95 28.67
C LEU A 173 20.14 -2.53 27.86
N LEU A 174 19.12 -1.72 27.58
CA LEU A 174 17.99 -2.14 26.76
C LEU A 174 18.44 -2.55 25.34
N THR A 175 19.36 -1.78 24.77
CA THR A 175 19.82 -2.00 23.39
C THR A 175 20.71 -3.22 23.28
N SER A 176 21.62 -3.44 24.22
CA SER A 176 22.43 -4.68 24.26
C SER A 176 21.56 -5.92 24.46
N PHE A 177 20.62 -5.90 25.42
CA PHE A 177 19.69 -7.01 25.65
C PHE A 177 18.78 -7.25 24.44
N GLY A 178 18.14 -6.20 23.93
CA GLY A 178 17.23 -6.27 22.79
C GLY A 178 17.93 -6.73 21.51
N MET A 179 19.14 -6.22 21.22
CA MET A 179 19.93 -6.68 20.07
C MET A 179 20.35 -8.15 20.19
N THR A 180 20.66 -8.61 21.41
CA THR A 180 20.98 -10.02 21.66
C THR A 180 19.76 -10.91 21.36
N LEU A 181 18.58 -10.53 21.87
CA LEU A 181 17.33 -11.24 21.60
C LEU A 181 16.98 -11.24 20.10
N LEU A 182 17.09 -10.09 19.44
CA LEU A 182 16.82 -9.95 18.02
C LEU A 182 17.83 -10.77 17.18
N ALA A 183 19.10 -10.80 17.55
CA ALA A 183 20.11 -11.65 16.90
C ALA A 183 19.76 -13.15 17.01
N LEU A 184 19.25 -13.59 18.15
CA LEU A 184 18.76 -14.97 18.34
C LEU A 184 17.55 -15.28 17.44
N LEU A 185 16.64 -14.32 17.25
CA LEU A 185 15.47 -14.44 16.36
C LEU A 185 15.82 -14.34 14.87
N ALA A 186 16.92 -13.66 14.50
CA ALA A 186 17.33 -13.52 13.11
C ALA A 186 17.75 -14.86 12.48
N ARG A 187 18.39 -15.75 13.26
CA ARG A 187 18.82 -17.07 12.80
C ARG A 187 17.65 -17.95 12.29
N PRO A 188 16.57 -18.20 13.06
CA PRO A 188 15.43 -18.96 12.57
C PRO A 188 14.71 -18.25 11.43
N ALA A 189 14.64 -16.91 11.41
CA ALA A 189 14.07 -16.16 10.29
C ALA A 189 14.79 -16.46 8.96
N LEU A 190 16.13 -16.43 8.96
CA LEU A 190 16.94 -16.73 7.78
C LEU A 190 16.85 -18.20 7.37
N GLN A 191 16.79 -19.12 8.33
CA GLN A 191 16.62 -20.55 8.03
C GLN A 191 15.25 -20.86 7.43
N ALA A 192 14.20 -20.18 7.91
CA ALA A 192 12.85 -20.30 7.37
C ALA A 192 12.74 -19.69 5.97
N LEU A 193 13.43 -18.58 5.72
CA LEU A 193 13.43 -17.90 4.42
C LEU A 193 14.24 -18.64 3.36
N PHE A 194 15.40 -19.18 3.74
CA PHE A 194 16.27 -20.00 2.88
C PHE A 194 16.27 -21.46 3.38
N PRO A 195 15.20 -22.23 3.11
CA PRO A 195 15.14 -23.63 3.51
C PRO A 195 16.25 -24.43 2.82
N GLN A 196 16.68 -25.51 3.49
CA GLN A 196 17.50 -26.54 2.85
C GLN A 196 16.62 -27.27 1.81
N GLY A 197 17.23 -27.91 0.81
CA GLY A 197 16.49 -28.68 -0.19
C GLY A 197 15.59 -29.78 0.41
N GLY A 198 14.75 -30.39 -0.44
CA GLY A 198 13.84 -31.47 -0.06
C GLY A 198 12.36 -31.13 -0.23
N ASP A 199 11.48 -32.06 0.14
CA ASP A 199 10.04 -32.01 -0.18
C ASP A 199 9.33 -30.81 0.45
N ARG A 200 9.72 -30.46 1.69
CA ARG A 200 9.16 -29.28 2.38
C ARG A 200 9.51 -27.97 1.65
N HIS A 201 10.70 -27.89 1.05
CA HIS A 201 11.10 -26.74 0.25
C HIS A 201 10.30 -26.71 -1.06
N TRP A 202 10.18 -27.84 -1.74
CA TRP A 202 9.34 -27.98 -2.94
C TRP A 202 7.88 -27.55 -2.69
N ALA A 203 7.24 -28.08 -1.65
CA ALA A 203 5.87 -27.76 -1.31
C ALA A 203 5.67 -26.27 -1.03
N TRP A 204 6.61 -25.63 -0.32
CA TRP A 204 6.57 -24.19 -0.12
C TRP A 204 6.80 -23.40 -1.41
N TYR A 205 7.79 -23.78 -2.21
CA TYR A 205 8.16 -23.06 -3.43
C TYR A 205 7.02 -23.09 -4.47
N LEU A 206 6.31 -24.21 -4.58
CA LEU A 206 5.10 -24.33 -5.40
C LEU A 206 4.00 -23.36 -4.93
N ARG A 207 3.77 -23.26 -3.62
CA ARG A 207 2.80 -22.29 -3.05
C ARG A 207 3.23 -20.86 -3.33
N PHE A 208 4.51 -20.54 -3.14
CA PHE A 208 5.07 -19.22 -3.37
C PHE A 208 4.99 -18.79 -4.85
N THR A 209 5.44 -19.65 -5.77
CA THR A 209 5.39 -19.37 -7.22
C THR A 209 3.96 -19.25 -7.72
N ARG A 210 3.04 -20.08 -7.23
CA ARG A 210 1.60 -19.95 -7.54
C ARG A 210 1.04 -18.62 -7.03
N GLN A 211 1.36 -18.21 -5.80
CA GLN A 211 0.94 -16.91 -5.27
C GLN A 211 1.51 -15.74 -6.10
N LEU A 212 2.77 -15.83 -6.51
CA LEU A 212 3.40 -14.84 -7.39
C LEU A 212 2.77 -14.83 -8.79
N ALA A 213 2.44 -16.00 -9.35
CA ALA A 213 1.76 -16.16 -10.63
C ALA A 213 0.33 -15.57 -10.59
N VAL A 214 -0.39 -15.76 -9.49
CA VAL A 214 -1.70 -15.13 -9.24
C VAL A 214 -1.55 -13.61 -9.09
N ALA A 215 -0.57 -13.14 -8.31
CA ALA A 215 -0.32 -11.71 -8.12
C ALA A 215 0.09 -11.00 -9.42
N SER A 216 0.88 -11.67 -10.27
CA SER A 216 1.27 -11.19 -11.60
C SER A 216 0.17 -11.35 -12.65
N GLY A 217 -0.89 -12.11 -12.37
CA GLY A 217 -1.99 -12.36 -13.29
C GLY A 217 -1.68 -13.36 -14.40
N SER A 218 -0.58 -14.11 -14.29
CA SER A 218 -0.17 -15.13 -15.26
C SER A 218 -1.04 -16.39 -15.24
N VAL A 219 -1.80 -16.59 -14.16
CA VAL A 219 -2.68 -17.76 -13.99
C VAL A 219 -4.07 -17.26 -13.61
N LEU A 220 -5.09 -17.75 -14.32
CA LEU A 220 -6.49 -17.54 -13.96
C LEU A 220 -6.73 -18.10 -12.56
N ASN A 221 -7.34 -17.30 -11.70
CA ASN A 221 -7.69 -17.72 -10.33
C ASN A 221 -8.92 -18.65 -10.41
N THR A 222 -8.73 -19.84 -10.97
CA THR A 222 -9.80 -20.83 -11.24
C THR A 222 -10.21 -21.58 -9.98
N GLU A 223 -9.40 -21.55 -8.92
CA GLU A 223 -9.69 -22.28 -7.68
C GLU A 223 -9.96 -21.35 -6.48
N PRO A 224 -10.96 -21.67 -5.65
CA PRO A 224 -11.06 -21.14 -4.31
C PRO A 224 -9.94 -21.75 -3.45
N ALA A 225 -9.42 -20.97 -2.51
CA ALA A 225 -8.34 -21.32 -1.57
C ALA A 225 -6.91 -21.21 -2.14
N HIS A 226 -5.95 -20.98 -1.23
CA HIS A 226 -4.50 -20.75 -1.39
C HIS A 226 -4.03 -19.27 -1.32
N GLY A 227 -4.95 -18.30 -1.33
CA GLY A 227 -4.79 -17.08 -0.53
C GLY A 227 -5.06 -17.37 0.95
N VAL A 228 -4.62 -16.50 1.87
CA VAL A 228 -4.80 -16.66 3.33
C VAL A 228 -6.24 -17.12 3.59
N PRO A 229 -6.47 -18.36 4.07
CA PRO A 229 -7.81 -18.96 4.12
C PRO A 229 -8.79 -18.12 4.93
N GLY A 230 -8.28 -17.42 5.95
CA GLY A 230 -9.04 -16.46 6.76
C GLY A 230 -9.49 -15.18 6.05
N LEU A 231 -9.12 -14.93 4.79
CA LEU A 231 -9.62 -13.80 3.98
C LEU A 231 -10.55 -14.25 2.85
N ALA A 232 -10.85 -15.55 2.73
CA ALA A 232 -11.79 -16.06 1.75
C ALA A 232 -13.20 -15.47 1.93
N TRP A 233 -13.58 -15.12 3.16
CA TRP A 233 -14.85 -14.47 3.47
C TRP A 233 -14.98 -13.07 2.84
N LEU A 234 -13.88 -12.34 2.59
CA LEU A 234 -13.94 -11.06 1.86
C LEU A 234 -14.44 -11.23 0.41
N ARG A 235 -14.35 -12.45 -0.14
CA ARG A 235 -14.95 -12.79 -1.45
C ARG A 235 -16.40 -13.25 -1.36
N ALA A 236 -16.92 -13.54 -0.16
CA ALA A 236 -18.32 -13.90 0.04
C ALA A 236 -19.30 -12.88 -0.56
N PRO A 237 -19.15 -11.56 -0.37
CA PRO A 237 -20.06 -10.59 -0.99
C PRO A 237 -20.00 -10.63 -2.52
N TYR A 238 -18.80 -10.78 -3.09
CA TYR A 238 -18.66 -10.94 -4.54
C TYR A 238 -19.32 -12.23 -5.04
N ASN A 239 -19.06 -13.37 -4.38
CA ASN A 239 -19.62 -14.66 -4.77
C ASN A 239 -21.15 -14.69 -4.62
N ALA A 240 -21.69 -14.07 -3.56
CA ALA A 240 -23.11 -13.91 -3.36
C ALA A 240 -23.74 -13.05 -4.47
N ALA A 241 -23.10 -11.91 -4.80
CA ALA A 241 -23.52 -11.06 -5.90
C ALA A 241 -23.47 -11.82 -7.24
N LEU A 242 -22.39 -12.55 -7.52
CA LEU A 242 -22.25 -13.34 -8.74
C LEU A 242 -23.31 -14.44 -8.87
N ARG A 243 -23.61 -15.16 -7.77
CA ARG A 243 -24.68 -16.18 -7.74
C ARG A 243 -26.08 -15.57 -7.89
N ALA A 244 -26.32 -14.41 -7.29
CA ALA A 244 -27.59 -13.71 -7.45
C ALA A 244 -27.73 -13.20 -8.89
N ASP A 245 -26.65 -12.65 -9.45
CA ASP A 245 -26.63 -12.06 -10.79
C ASP A 245 -26.76 -13.12 -11.89
N SER A 246 -26.21 -14.33 -11.67
CA SER A 246 -26.33 -15.44 -12.62
C SER A 246 -27.72 -16.07 -12.64
N ARG A 247 -28.44 -16.07 -11.50
CA ARG A 247 -29.78 -16.67 -11.39
C ARG A 247 -30.90 -15.75 -11.87
N ARG A 248 -30.82 -14.45 -11.57
CA ARG A 248 -31.94 -13.51 -11.79
C ARG A 248 -31.89 -12.80 -13.15
N GLY A 249 -30.74 -12.81 -13.83
CA GLY A 249 -30.50 -11.97 -15.00
C GLY A 249 -30.43 -10.50 -14.59
N VAL A 250 -29.30 -9.83 -14.82
CA VAL A 250 -29.05 -8.50 -14.23
C VAL A 250 -28.75 -7.46 -15.29
N ASN A 251 -28.98 -6.18 -14.92
CA ASN A 251 -28.49 -5.00 -15.60
C ASN A 251 -27.11 -5.23 -16.24
N ARG A 252 -27.05 -5.03 -17.56
CA ARG A 252 -25.88 -5.31 -18.42
C ARG A 252 -24.57 -4.72 -17.87
N GLY A 253 -24.63 -3.56 -17.22
CA GLY A 253 -23.47 -2.93 -16.60
C GLY A 253 -22.87 -3.71 -15.42
N ARG A 254 -23.68 -4.40 -14.61
CA ARG A 254 -23.17 -5.21 -13.51
C ARG A 254 -22.48 -6.47 -14.01
N GLN A 255 -23.05 -7.08 -15.06
CA GLN A 255 -22.48 -8.26 -15.71
C GLN A 255 -21.14 -7.94 -16.38
N MET A 256 -21.05 -6.80 -17.06
CA MET A 256 -19.79 -6.34 -17.64
C MET A 256 -18.69 -6.10 -16.58
N LEU A 257 -19.04 -5.65 -15.37
CA LEU A 257 -18.02 -5.48 -14.32
C LEU A 257 -17.45 -6.81 -13.83
N HIS A 258 -18.15 -7.95 -13.99
CA HIS A 258 -17.58 -9.27 -13.68
C HIS A 258 -16.44 -9.65 -14.64
N THR A 259 -16.41 -9.09 -15.86
CA THR A 259 -15.31 -9.32 -16.83
C THR A 259 -14.02 -8.56 -16.45
N LEU A 260 -14.11 -7.63 -15.50
CA LEU A 260 -12.97 -6.95 -14.90
C LEU A 260 -12.46 -7.69 -13.65
N GLY A 261 -13.18 -8.73 -13.20
CA GLY A 261 -12.84 -9.59 -12.08
C GLY A 261 -13.27 -9.08 -10.70
N THR A 262 -12.86 -9.82 -9.67
CA THR A 262 -13.27 -9.59 -8.28
C THR A 262 -13.02 -8.16 -7.78
N PRO A 263 -11.94 -7.44 -8.15
CA PRO A 263 -11.69 -6.10 -7.62
C PRO A 263 -12.62 -5.01 -8.18
N ALA A 264 -13.28 -5.25 -9.31
CA ALA A 264 -14.28 -4.33 -9.82
C ALA A 264 -15.54 -4.30 -8.96
N HIS A 265 -15.74 -5.33 -8.12
CA HIS A 265 -16.76 -5.33 -7.10
C HIS A 265 -16.30 -4.52 -5.88
N ASP A 266 -17.04 -3.45 -5.59
CA ASP A 266 -16.74 -2.52 -4.52
C ASP A 266 -17.15 -3.03 -3.14
N GLY A 267 -17.93 -4.12 -3.03
CA GLY A 267 -18.35 -4.67 -1.75
C GLY A 267 -17.19 -4.98 -0.79
N GLY A 268 -16.09 -5.54 -1.29
CA GLY A 268 -14.90 -5.80 -0.48
C GLY A 268 -14.20 -4.50 -0.03
N ALA A 269 -14.12 -3.51 -0.91
CA ALA A 269 -13.53 -2.21 -0.62
C ALA A 269 -14.38 -1.41 0.38
N ILE A 270 -15.71 -1.47 0.27
CA ILE A 270 -16.65 -0.84 1.21
C ILE A 270 -16.55 -1.50 2.58
N VAL A 271 -16.60 -2.83 2.66
CA VAL A 271 -16.45 -3.56 3.94
C VAL A 271 -15.12 -3.21 4.59
N TYR A 272 -14.04 -3.20 3.81
CA TYR A 272 -12.73 -2.79 4.31
C TYR A 272 -12.74 -1.33 4.82
N ALA A 273 -13.27 -0.38 4.04
CA ALA A 273 -13.34 1.02 4.44
C ALA A 273 -14.17 1.22 5.72
N VAL A 274 -15.30 0.51 5.87
CA VAL A 274 -16.14 0.58 7.07
C VAL A 274 -15.39 0.02 8.28
N ILE A 275 -14.76 -1.16 8.17
CA ILE A 275 -14.00 -1.75 9.27
C ILE A 275 -12.82 -0.86 9.66
N SER A 276 -12.07 -0.35 8.68
CA SER A 276 -10.97 0.59 8.92
C SER A 276 -11.46 1.87 9.58
N ALA A 277 -12.59 2.43 9.16
CA ALA A 277 -13.18 3.61 9.78
C ALA A 277 -13.57 3.35 11.23
N LEU A 278 -14.22 2.22 11.54
CA LEU A 278 -14.58 1.87 12.92
C LEU A 278 -13.34 1.77 13.81
N ILE A 279 -12.28 1.10 13.34
CA ILE A 279 -11.01 1.03 14.05
C ILE A 279 -10.43 2.42 14.26
N MET A 280 -10.38 3.25 13.22
CA MET A 280 -9.86 4.62 13.29
C MET A 280 -10.67 5.52 14.23
N ILE A 281 -11.99 5.34 14.32
CA ILE A 281 -12.85 6.04 15.28
C ILE A 281 -12.48 5.64 16.72
N MET A 282 -12.29 4.34 16.98
CA MET A 282 -11.85 3.86 18.30
C MET A 282 -10.46 4.41 18.65
N VAL A 283 -9.52 4.36 17.71
CA VAL A 283 -8.18 4.96 17.85
C VAL A 283 -8.30 6.45 18.15
N GLY A 284 -9.02 7.20 17.31
CA GLY A 284 -9.20 8.64 17.44
C GLY A 284 -9.78 9.05 18.80
N ARG A 285 -10.80 8.33 19.29
CA ARG A 285 -11.39 8.58 20.60
C ARG A 285 -10.38 8.37 21.73
N SER A 286 -9.61 7.29 21.68
CA SER A 286 -8.57 7.03 22.69
C SER A 286 -7.42 8.04 22.65
N LEU A 287 -7.05 8.55 21.47
CA LEU A 287 -6.07 9.61 21.33
C LEU A 287 -6.59 10.94 21.87
N ALA A 288 -7.83 11.31 21.54
CA ALA A 288 -8.47 12.53 22.04
C ALA A 288 -8.54 12.56 23.58
N ALA A 289 -8.74 11.39 24.22
CA ALA A 289 -8.74 11.28 25.68
C ALA A 289 -7.39 11.60 26.33
N LYS A 290 -6.27 11.55 25.60
CA LYS A 290 -4.92 11.85 26.13
C LYS A 290 -4.62 13.36 26.23
N GLY A 291 -5.42 14.21 25.59
CA GLY A 291 -5.30 15.66 25.70
C GLY A 291 -4.18 16.32 24.87
N ASP A 292 -3.33 15.56 24.18
CA ASP A 292 -2.37 16.13 23.22
C ASP A 292 -3.07 16.49 21.91
N ALA A 293 -3.42 17.76 21.77
CA ALA A 293 -4.15 18.28 20.61
C ALA A 293 -3.34 18.16 19.30
N VAL A 294 -2.03 18.36 19.34
CA VAL A 294 -1.18 18.31 18.14
C VAL A 294 -1.03 16.88 17.66
N PHE A 295 -0.71 15.96 18.57
CA PHE A 295 -0.60 14.54 18.22
C PHE A 295 -1.93 13.95 17.74
N THR A 296 -3.04 14.33 18.37
CA THR A 296 -4.39 13.91 17.98
C THR A 296 -4.75 14.43 16.59
N MET A 297 -4.45 15.71 16.29
CA MET A 297 -4.68 16.29 14.98
C MET A 297 -3.87 15.59 13.90
N VAL A 298 -2.55 15.43 14.09
CA VAL A 298 -1.67 14.74 13.11
C VAL A 298 -2.13 13.31 12.87
N SER A 299 -2.43 12.58 13.94
CA SER A 299 -2.89 11.19 13.85
C SER A 299 -4.24 11.09 13.14
N SER A 300 -5.19 11.99 13.43
CA SER A 300 -6.48 12.06 12.72
C SER A 300 -6.25 12.28 11.22
N THR A 301 -5.47 13.30 10.86
CA THR A 301 -5.21 13.64 9.46
C THR A 301 -4.55 12.48 8.70
N MET A 302 -3.65 11.75 9.36
CA MET A 302 -3.01 10.55 8.80
C MET A 302 -4.01 9.39 8.63
N MET A 303 -4.90 9.16 9.60
CA MET A 303 -5.98 8.16 9.50
C MET A 303 -6.92 8.49 8.33
N GLN A 304 -7.32 9.76 8.20
CA GLN A 304 -8.14 10.24 7.08
C GLN A 304 -7.46 9.99 5.73
N GLY A 305 -6.17 10.33 5.62
CA GLY A 305 -5.37 10.08 4.43
C GLY A 305 -5.32 8.60 4.08
N MET A 306 -5.05 7.73 5.06
CA MET A 306 -5.06 6.28 4.86
C MET A 306 -6.42 5.75 4.37
N LEU A 307 -7.53 6.27 4.92
CA LEU A 307 -8.86 5.85 4.48
C LEU A 307 -9.14 6.31 3.03
N MET A 308 -8.76 7.53 2.69
CA MET A 308 -8.92 8.07 1.34
C MET A 308 -8.05 7.39 0.29
N MET A 309 -6.86 6.92 0.68
CA MET A 309 -6.01 6.09 -0.17
C MET A 309 -6.73 4.83 -0.67
N SER A 310 -7.74 4.33 0.06
CA SER A 310 -8.54 3.18 -0.40
C SER A 310 -9.25 3.44 -1.74
N VAL A 311 -9.68 4.68 -2.01
CA VAL A 311 -10.33 5.08 -3.27
C VAL A 311 -9.34 5.00 -4.43
N VAL A 312 -8.12 5.52 -4.22
CA VAL A 312 -7.03 5.48 -5.21
C VAL A 312 -6.57 4.04 -5.46
N ILE A 313 -6.45 3.23 -4.40
CA ILE A 313 -6.13 1.81 -4.49
C ILE A 313 -7.23 1.07 -5.25
N TYR A 314 -8.51 1.35 -5.00
CA TYR A 314 -9.62 0.77 -5.75
C TYR A 314 -9.50 1.12 -7.24
N ALA A 315 -9.38 2.41 -7.60
CA ALA A 315 -9.30 2.85 -8.98
C ALA A 315 -8.11 2.21 -9.73
N SER A 316 -6.92 2.25 -9.13
CA SER A 316 -5.70 1.65 -9.71
C SER A 316 -5.78 0.12 -9.84
N THR A 317 -6.41 -0.56 -8.88
CA THR A 317 -6.61 -2.01 -8.94
C THR A 317 -7.58 -2.36 -10.06
N VAL A 318 -8.69 -1.64 -10.21
CA VAL A 318 -9.65 -1.85 -11.31
C VAL A 318 -8.98 -1.64 -12.66
N VAL A 319 -8.20 -0.56 -12.83
CA VAL A 319 -7.46 -0.30 -14.08
C VAL A 319 -6.49 -1.42 -14.40
N THR A 320 -5.73 -1.87 -13.40
CA THR A 320 -4.77 -2.97 -13.55
C THR A 320 -5.46 -4.27 -13.96
N HIS A 321 -6.60 -4.57 -13.35
CA HIS A 321 -7.36 -5.78 -13.64
C HIS A 321 -8.10 -5.72 -14.99
N ALA A 322 -8.55 -4.54 -15.40
CA ALA A 322 -9.14 -4.32 -16.73
C ALA A 322 -8.14 -4.66 -17.83
N VAL A 323 -6.88 -4.23 -17.71
CA VAL A 323 -5.82 -4.57 -18.68
C VAL A 323 -5.53 -6.09 -18.69
N ARG A 324 -5.51 -6.73 -17.52
CA ARG A 324 -5.19 -8.16 -17.40
C ARG A 324 -6.24 -9.11 -17.97
N ARG A 325 -7.52 -8.72 -17.98
CA ARG A 325 -8.65 -9.57 -18.36
C ARG A 325 -9.20 -9.28 -19.75
N GLY A 326 -8.34 -8.83 -20.67
CA GLY A 326 -8.72 -8.58 -22.08
C GLY A 326 -9.42 -9.78 -22.75
N GLY A 327 -8.98 -11.01 -22.46
CA GLY A 327 -9.61 -12.23 -22.98
C GLY A 327 -11.06 -12.43 -22.49
N GLU A 328 -11.31 -12.28 -21.19
CA GLU A 328 -12.67 -12.38 -20.61
C GLU A 328 -13.60 -11.29 -21.17
N GLN A 329 -13.07 -10.09 -21.40
CA GLN A 329 -13.81 -8.98 -22.01
C GLN A 329 -14.15 -9.26 -23.48
N GLY A 330 -13.23 -9.87 -24.22
CA GLY A 330 -13.45 -10.29 -25.61
C GLY A 330 -14.55 -11.34 -25.69
N LEU A 331 -14.49 -12.38 -24.84
CA LEU A 331 -15.52 -13.41 -24.74
C LEU A 331 -16.89 -12.82 -24.37
N TYR A 332 -16.95 -11.91 -23.40
CA TYR A 332 -18.20 -11.26 -23.01
C TYR A 332 -18.86 -10.51 -24.17
N ARG A 333 -18.09 -9.86 -25.04
CA ARG A 333 -18.62 -9.15 -26.21
C ARG A 333 -19.25 -10.08 -27.25
N LEU A 334 -18.90 -11.37 -27.25
CA LEU A 334 -19.53 -12.38 -28.09
C LEU A 334 -20.85 -12.91 -27.49
N THR A 335 -21.16 -12.57 -26.24
CA THR A 335 -22.38 -13.02 -25.58
C THR A 335 -23.57 -12.13 -25.94
N PRO A 336 -24.80 -12.69 -26.05
CA PRO A 336 -26.01 -11.91 -26.34
C PRO A 336 -26.37 -10.92 -25.21
N ALA A 337 -25.77 -11.08 -24.03
CA ALA A 337 -25.96 -10.20 -22.89
C ALA A 337 -25.13 -8.89 -22.96
N ALA A 338 -24.20 -8.78 -23.93
CA ALA A 338 -23.40 -7.58 -24.10
C ALA A 338 -24.25 -6.37 -24.50
N PRO A 339 -23.99 -5.17 -23.97
CA PRO A 339 -24.62 -3.94 -24.47
C PRO A 339 -24.30 -3.73 -25.94
N ALA A 340 -25.23 -3.08 -26.67
CA ALA A 340 -24.98 -2.61 -28.03
C ALA A 340 -23.74 -1.69 -28.07
N SER A 341 -22.99 -1.74 -29.17
CA SER A 341 -21.70 -1.04 -29.31
C SER A 341 -21.76 0.46 -28.99
N ASN A 342 -22.87 1.13 -29.32
CA ASN A 342 -23.10 2.55 -29.05
C ASN A 342 -23.38 2.87 -27.57
N GLN A 343 -23.85 1.91 -26.78
CA GLN A 343 -24.14 2.05 -25.36
C GLN A 343 -23.02 1.48 -24.47
N PHE A 344 -22.13 0.69 -25.04
CA PHE A 344 -21.10 -0.06 -24.31
C PHE A 344 -20.27 0.85 -23.39
N ASN A 345 -19.69 1.92 -23.94
CA ASN A 345 -18.85 2.85 -23.19
C ASN A 345 -19.63 3.59 -22.10
N ARG A 346 -20.88 3.99 -22.40
CA ARG A 346 -21.75 4.69 -21.44
C ARG A 346 -22.08 3.80 -20.24
N VAL A 347 -22.41 2.54 -20.48
CA VAL A 347 -22.72 1.57 -19.43
C VAL A 347 -21.47 1.25 -18.61
N LEU A 348 -20.30 1.12 -19.24
CA LEU A 348 -19.04 0.79 -18.56
C LEU A 348 -18.59 1.92 -17.65
N LEU A 349 -18.42 3.10 -18.22
CA LEU A 349 -17.96 4.26 -17.48
C LEU A 349 -18.97 4.62 -16.38
N GLY A 350 -20.28 4.51 -16.64
CA GLY A 350 -21.31 4.82 -15.66
C GLY A 350 -21.24 3.89 -14.45
N ALA A 351 -21.08 2.59 -14.69
CA ALA A 351 -20.98 1.62 -13.62
C ALA A 351 -19.67 1.76 -12.82
N LEU A 352 -18.55 2.06 -13.49
CA LEU A 352 -17.26 2.32 -12.84
C LEU A 352 -17.26 3.60 -12.00
N LEU A 353 -17.72 4.71 -12.57
CA LEU A 353 -17.81 5.99 -11.86
C LEU A 353 -18.78 5.92 -10.69
N PHE A 354 -19.96 5.31 -10.88
CA PHE A 354 -20.93 5.16 -9.80
C PHE A 354 -20.32 4.43 -8.59
N ARG A 355 -19.63 3.31 -8.82
CA ARG A 355 -19.00 2.54 -7.72
C ARG A 355 -17.86 3.30 -7.06
N CYS A 356 -17.03 3.97 -7.84
CA CYS A 356 -15.91 4.74 -7.31
C CYS A 356 -16.38 5.96 -6.50
N LEU A 357 -17.35 6.72 -7.02
CA LEU A 357 -17.97 7.86 -6.32
C LEU A 357 -18.75 7.42 -5.08
N ARG A 358 -19.41 6.25 -5.13
CA ARG A 358 -20.04 5.65 -3.95
C ARG A 358 -19.02 5.33 -2.87
N LEU A 359 -17.89 4.69 -3.22
CA LEU A 359 -16.83 4.41 -2.27
C LEU A 359 -16.24 5.71 -1.70
N TRP A 360 -15.99 6.70 -2.54
CA TRP A 360 -15.54 8.02 -2.11
C TRP A 360 -16.51 8.68 -1.13
N LEU A 361 -17.82 8.65 -1.40
CA LEU A 361 -18.85 9.19 -0.51
C LEU A 361 -18.84 8.47 0.84
N ILE A 362 -18.71 7.14 0.85
CA ILE A 362 -18.63 6.35 2.09
C ILE A 362 -17.38 6.73 2.88
N CYS A 363 -16.22 6.88 2.22
CA CYS A 363 -15.00 7.33 2.88
C CYS A 363 -15.12 8.75 3.43
N LEU A 364 -15.78 9.67 2.69
CA LEU A 364 -16.03 11.04 3.14
C LEU A 364 -16.93 11.06 4.39
N LEU A 365 -18.01 10.27 4.39
CA LEU A 365 -18.88 10.11 5.55
C LEU A 365 -18.12 9.53 6.74
N ALA A 366 -17.34 8.47 6.52
CA ALA A 366 -16.54 7.85 7.56
C ALA A 366 -15.52 8.81 8.20
N ILE A 367 -14.85 9.62 7.38
CA ILE A 367 -13.91 10.64 7.85
C ILE A 367 -14.62 11.75 8.62
N SER A 368 -15.78 12.19 8.14
CA SER A 368 -16.60 13.16 8.87
C SER A 368 -17.03 12.61 10.24
N CYS A 369 -17.32 11.31 10.33
CA CYS A 369 -17.58 10.65 11.61
C CYS A 369 -16.34 10.57 12.50
N ILE A 370 -15.16 10.29 11.94
CA ILE A 370 -13.89 10.30 12.69
C ILE A 370 -13.67 11.68 13.31
N ASP A 371 -13.82 12.76 12.54
CA ASP A 371 -13.67 14.12 13.04
C ASP A 371 -14.71 14.47 14.10
N ALA A 372 -15.98 14.11 13.88
CA ALA A 372 -17.03 14.38 14.84
C ALA A 372 -16.77 13.71 16.20
N VAL A 373 -16.23 12.49 16.20
CA VAL A 373 -15.89 11.76 17.42
C VAL A 373 -14.65 12.34 18.10
N ILE A 374 -13.62 12.72 17.34
CA ILE A 374 -12.38 13.27 17.89
C ILE A 374 -12.59 14.66 18.49
N LEU A 375 -13.41 15.50 17.83
CA LEU A 375 -13.67 16.88 18.27
C LEU A 375 -14.85 16.98 19.25
N GLY A 376 -15.64 15.91 19.40
CA GLY A 376 -16.85 15.92 20.22
C GLY A 376 -17.99 16.80 19.68
N GLN A 377 -17.88 17.29 18.44
CA GLN A 377 -18.88 18.13 17.78
C GLN A 377 -19.09 17.68 16.34
N PRO A 378 -20.33 17.61 15.84
CA PRO A 378 -20.61 17.27 14.45
C PRO A 378 -20.29 18.45 13.53
N GLN A 379 -19.01 18.65 13.24
CA GLN A 379 -18.52 19.68 12.32
C GLN A 379 -17.61 19.06 11.26
N VAL A 380 -17.85 19.40 10.00
CA VAL A 380 -16.96 19.04 8.90
C VAL A 380 -15.90 20.13 8.79
N ARG A 381 -14.64 19.80 9.08
CA ARG A 381 -13.54 20.75 8.93
C ARG A 381 -13.27 21.05 7.46
N GLY A 382 -12.89 22.30 7.17
CA GLY A 382 -12.49 22.73 5.83
C GLY A 382 -11.33 21.91 5.26
N ILE A 383 -10.32 21.61 6.09
CA ILE A 383 -9.20 20.73 5.72
C ILE A 383 -9.68 19.34 5.32
N THR A 384 -10.57 18.73 6.08
CA THR A 384 -11.09 17.39 5.84
C THR A 384 -11.85 17.31 4.52
N PHE A 385 -12.68 18.31 4.24
CA PHE A 385 -13.38 18.44 2.96
C PHE A 385 -12.40 18.66 1.80
N ALA A 386 -11.42 19.54 1.97
CA ALA A 386 -10.39 19.81 0.97
C ALA A 386 -9.55 18.56 0.65
N LEU A 387 -9.16 17.79 1.67
CA LEU A 387 -8.43 16.52 1.50
C LEU A 387 -9.26 15.47 0.77
N ALA A 388 -10.52 15.30 1.15
CA ALA A 388 -11.42 14.36 0.49
C ALA A 388 -11.65 14.73 -0.98
N THR A 389 -11.84 16.02 -1.29
CA THR A 389 -12.04 16.51 -2.66
C THR A 389 -10.76 16.43 -3.50
N LEU A 390 -9.57 16.56 -2.89
CA LEU A 390 -8.28 16.32 -3.54
C LEU A 390 -8.14 14.89 -4.10
N MET A 391 -8.94 13.93 -3.60
CA MET A 391 -8.95 12.56 -4.14
C MET A 391 -9.81 12.37 -5.38
N LEU A 392 -10.76 13.28 -5.63
CA LEU A 392 -11.68 13.16 -6.78
C LEU A 392 -10.95 13.10 -8.12
N PRO A 393 -9.88 13.88 -8.40
CA PRO A 393 -9.12 13.77 -9.66
C PRO A 393 -8.64 12.36 -9.98
N PHE A 394 -8.37 11.51 -8.98
CA PHE A 394 -7.93 10.13 -9.22
C PHE A 394 -9.05 9.21 -9.72
N THR A 395 -10.31 9.61 -9.61
CA THR A 395 -11.42 8.90 -10.28
C THR A 395 -11.27 8.93 -11.80
N LEU A 396 -10.57 9.94 -12.35
CA LEU A 396 -10.25 10.04 -13.78
C LEU A 396 -9.32 8.91 -14.25
N LEU A 397 -8.60 8.22 -13.35
CA LEU A 397 -7.84 7.03 -13.70
C LEU A 397 -8.73 5.91 -14.27
N LEU A 398 -10.01 5.84 -13.83
CA LEU A 398 -11.00 4.90 -14.36
C LEU A 398 -11.50 5.30 -15.75
N MET A 399 -11.35 6.57 -16.13
CA MET A 399 -11.79 7.15 -17.39
C MET A 399 -10.64 7.17 -18.40
N ARG A 400 -10.15 5.98 -18.73
CA ARG A 400 -9.07 5.79 -19.69
C ARG A 400 -9.57 5.00 -20.89
N ASP A 401 -8.93 5.24 -22.04
CA ASP A 401 -8.99 4.31 -23.15
C ASP A 401 -8.24 3.01 -22.82
N TYR A 402 -9.00 1.99 -22.44
CA TYR A 402 -8.47 0.66 -22.11
C TYR A 402 -8.00 -0.09 -23.36
N ALA A 403 -8.52 0.23 -24.54
CA ALA A 403 -8.17 -0.44 -25.79
C ALA A 403 -6.72 -0.16 -26.21
N SER A 404 -6.26 1.08 -25.98
CA SER A 404 -4.89 1.53 -26.23
C SER A 404 -3.98 1.43 -24.99
N ALA A 405 -4.48 0.91 -23.86
CA ALA A 405 -3.68 0.77 -22.65
C ALA A 405 -2.56 -0.27 -22.86
N PRO A 406 -1.33 0.01 -22.39
CA PRO A 406 -0.25 -0.96 -22.48
C PRO A 406 -0.55 -2.19 -21.60
N PRO A 407 -0.14 -3.40 -22.03
CA PRO A 407 -0.44 -4.66 -21.32
C PRO A 407 0.19 -4.75 -19.94
N ARG A 408 1.22 -3.95 -19.66
CA ARG A 408 1.84 -3.87 -18.34
C ARG A 408 1.47 -2.54 -17.66
N PRO A 409 0.79 -2.58 -16.51
CA PRO A 409 0.49 -1.36 -15.76
C PRO A 409 1.81 -0.71 -15.30
N ASN A 410 1.89 0.61 -15.42
CA ASN A 410 3.05 1.37 -14.98
C ASN A 410 3.03 1.50 -13.45
N ALA A 411 3.69 0.58 -12.75
CA ALA A 411 3.78 0.59 -11.29
C ALA A 411 4.40 1.89 -10.75
N VAL A 412 5.28 2.55 -11.53
CA VAL A 412 5.85 3.86 -11.16
C VAL A 412 4.76 4.92 -11.09
N LEU A 413 3.81 4.92 -12.03
CA LEU A 413 2.71 5.89 -12.02
C LEU A 413 1.87 5.75 -10.73
N MET A 414 1.61 4.51 -10.29
CA MET A 414 0.88 4.26 -9.05
C MET A 414 1.65 4.78 -7.84
N VAL A 415 2.96 4.52 -7.75
CA VAL A 415 3.75 5.04 -6.63
C VAL A 415 3.84 6.55 -6.66
N VAL A 416 4.13 7.16 -7.82
CA VAL A 416 4.14 8.63 -7.99
C VAL A 416 2.80 9.23 -7.57
N THR A 417 1.69 8.60 -7.97
CA THR A 417 0.33 9.03 -7.60
C THR A 417 0.14 8.97 -6.08
N VAL A 418 0.46 7.84 -5.45
CA VAL A 418 0.36 7.66 -3.99
C VAL A 418 1.22 8.67 -3.25
N THR A 419 2.46 8.91 -3.70
CA THR A 419 3.34 9.85 -3.02
C THR A 419 2.93 11.30 -3.23
N LEU A 420 2.44 11.66 -4.43
CA LEU A 420 1.91 13.01 -4.69
C LEU A 420 0.67 13.28 -3.84
N VAL A 421 -0.22 12.29 -3.69
CA VAL A 421 -1.34 12.35 -2.74
C VAL A 421 -0.83 12.59 -1.34
N MET A 422 0.08 11.76 -0.85
CA MET A 422 0.60 11.87 0.52
C MET A 422 1.27 13.23 0.76
N ALA A 423 2.05 13.72 -0.20
CA ALA A 423 2.70 15.02 -0.14
C ALA A 423 1.69 16.16 -0.08
N ALA A 424 0.64 16.11 -0.91
CA ALA A 424 -0.43 17.09 -0.89
C ALA A 424 -1.20 17.07 0.44
N TYR A 425 -1.42 15.89 1.03
CA TYR A 425 -1.98 15.75 2.38
C TYR A 425 -1.13 16.44 3.45
N ILE A 426 0.18 16.18 3.45
CA ILE A 426 1.11 16.78 4.42
C ILE A 426 1.16 18.30 4.21
N ALA A 427 1.26 18.76 2.96
CA ALA A 427 1.31 20.19 2.64
C ALA A 427 0.04 20.91 3.10
N LEU A 428 -1.14 20.33 2.85
CA LEU A 428 -2.39 20.95 3.27
C LEU A 428 -2.54 20.99 4.79
N ALA A 429 -2.08 19.94 5.48
CA ALA A 429 -2.02 19.93 6.94
C ALA A 429 -1.09 21.01 7.51
N MET A 430 0.07 21.24 6.89
CA MET A 430 0.99 22.32 7.27
C MET A 430 0.38 23.70 7.02
N VAL A 431 -0.31 23.90 5.90
CA VAL A 431 -0.98 25.17 5.56
C VAL A 431 -2.11 25.48 6.54
N ASP A 432 -2.93 24.50 6.90
CA ASP A 432 -4.00 24.63 7.89
C ASP A 432 -3.45 25.02 9.27
N GLN A 433 -2.31 24.45 9.67
CA GLN A 433 -1.63 24.83 10.92
C GLN A 433 -1.06 26.26 10.88
N ALA A 434 -0.48 26.67 9.74
CA ALA A 434 0.12 27.99 9.60
C ALA A 434 -0.93 29.11 9.46
N HIS A 435 -2.07 28.81 8.84
CA HIS A 435 -3.11 29.77 8.50
C HIS A 435 -4.51 29.17 8.75
N PRO A 436 -4.96 29.11 10.01
CA PRO A 436 -6.23 28.49 10.37
C PRO A 436 -7.45 29.21 9.79
N ASP A 437 -7.33 30.49 9.45
CA ASP A 437 -8.41 31.30 8.87
C ASP A 437 -8.55 31.11 7.35
N LEU A 438 -7.66 30.34 6.71
CA LEU A 438 -7.79 30.07 5.27
C LEU A 438 -9.08 29.31 5.01
N PRO A 439 -9.94 29.79 4.10
CA PRO A 439 -11.22 29.15 3.86
C PRO A 439 -11.03 27.96 2.91
N LEU A 440 -10.43 26.89 3.43
CA LEU A 440 -10.11 25.64 2.71
C LEU A 440 -11.34 24.98 2.07
N PHE A 441 -12.54 25.31 2.55
CA PHE A 441 -13.80 24.91 1.92
C PHE A 441 -13.91 25.39 0.46
N TRP A 442 -13.51 26.64 0.17
CA TRP A 442 -13.53 27.17 -1.20
C TRP A 442 -12.52 26.47 -2.09
N PHE A 443 -11.34 26.15 -1.53
CA PHE A 443 -10.32 25.38 -2.25
C PHE A 443 -10.84 23.99 -2.62
N GLY A 444 -11.39 23.25 -1.66
CA GLY A 444 -11.99 21.94 -1.91
C GLY A 444 -13.16 21.99 -2.91
N GLY A 445 -14.00 23.03 -2.81
CA GLY A 445 -15.09 23.27 -3.75
C GLY A 445 -14.60 23.53 -5.17
N GLY A 446 -13.54 24.33 -5.33
CA GLY A 446 -12.89 24.58 -6.62
C GLY A 446 -12.32 23.29 -7.23
N VAL A 447 -11.61 22.48 -6.44
CA VAL A 447 -11.08 21.18 -6.90
C VAL A 447 -12.20 20.24 -7.32
N ALA A 448 -13.28 20.15 -6.55
CA ALA A 448 -14.44 19.34 -6.89
C ALA A 448 -15.12 19.80 -8.19
N LEU A 449 -15.30 21.12 -8.36
CA LEU A 449 -15.90 21.71 -9.57
C LEU A 449 -15.05 21.45 -10.81
N VAL A 450 -13.75 21.72 -10.75
CA VAL A 450 -12.81 21.47 -11.85
C VAL A 450 -12.81 19.97 -12.18
N THR A 451 -12.78 19.10 -11.18
CA THR A 451 -12.82 17.66 -11.40
C THR A 451 -14.12 17.24 -12.08
N ALA A 452 -15.27 17.77 -11.66
CA ALA A 452 -16.56 17.47 -12.27
C ALA A 452 -16.63 17.92 -13.74
N ILE A 453 -16.09 19.11 -14.07
CA ILE A 453 -15.99 19.62 -15.44
C ILE A 453 -15.10 18.69 -16.27
N VAL A 454 -13.89 18.37 -15.80
CA VAL A 454 -12.97 17.48 -16.51
C VAL A 454 -13.57 16.08 -16.69
N MET A 455 -14.25 15.56 -15.67
CA MET A 455 -14.95 14.28 -15.72
C MET A 455 -16.05 14.28 -16.79
N ARG A 456 -16.85 15.34 -16.87
CA ARG A 456 -17.90 15.50 -17.89
C ARG A 456 -17.32 15.59 -19.31
N LEU A 457 -16.26 16.38 -19.50
CA LEU A 457 -15.59 16.50 -20.80
C LEU A 457 -14.97 15.17 -21.24
N ARG A 458 -14.25 14.50 -20.33
CA ARG A 458 -13.69 13.15 -20.57
C ARG A 458 -14.78 12.13 -20.87
N TRP A 459 -15.91 12.20 -20.18
CA TRP A 459 -17.04 11.30 -20.41
C TRP A 459 -17.57 11.43 -21.84
N GLN A 460 -17.81 12.66 -22.28
CA GLN A 460 -18.30 12.93 -23.64
C GLN A 460 -17.32 12.41 -24.69
N GLN A 461 -16.01 12.65 -24.51
CA GLN A 461 -14.98 12.15 -25.40
C GLN A 461 -14.96 10.62 -25.46
N LEU A 462 -14.93 9.93 -24.32
CA LEU A 462 -14.81 8.47 -24.28
C LEU A 462 -16.08 7.75 -24.74
N VAL A 463 -17.26 8.33 -24.54
CA VAL A 463 -18.51 7.76 -25.04
C VAL A 463 -18.58 7.81 -26.57
N ALA A 464 -17.96 8.81 -27.21
CA ALA A 464 -17.89 8.93 -28.66
C ALA A 464 -16.87 7.98 -29.32
N LEU A 465 -15.91 7.45 -28.54
CA LEU A 465 -14.92 6.50 -29.04
C LEU A 465 -15.53 5.11 -29.35
N PRO A 466 -14.87 4.30 -30.19
CA PRO A 466 -15.22 2.88 -30.32
C PRO A 466 -15.14 2.15 -28.96
N PRO A 467 -15.69 0.93 -28.84
CA PRO A 467 -15.77 0.22 -27.56
C PRO A 467 -14.43 0.14 -26.83
N LEU A 468 -14.36 0.65 -25.59
CA LEU A 468 -13.10 0.76 -24.84
C LEU A 468 -12.49 -0.61 -24.46
N LEU A 469 -13.29 -1.68 -24.50
CA LEU A 469 -12.88 -3.06 -24.24
C LEU A 469 -13.06 -3.93 -25.49
N PRO A 470 -12.28 -5.02 -25.69
CA PRO A 470 -11.26 -5.56 -24.78
C PRO A 470 -10.02 -4.67 -24.68
N ALA A 471 -9.39 -4.66 -23.51
CA ALA A 471 -8.16 -3.93 -23.28
C ALA A 471 -7.01 -4.44 -24.17
N CYS A 472 -6.07 -3.55 -24.48
CA CYS A 472 -4.84 -3.83 -25.27
C CYS A 472 -5.04 -4.22 -26.74
N ARG A 473 -6.27 -4.18 -27.30
CA ARG A 473 -6.51 -4.51 -28.71
C ARG A 473 -5.74 -3.63 -29.71
N ALA A 474 -5.43 -2.39 -29.32
CA ALA A 474 -4.79 -1.38 -30.17
C ALA A 474 -3.36 -1.07 -29.71
N ALA A 475 -2.80 -1.87 -28.80
CA ALA A 475 -1.46 -1.68 -28.24
C ALA A 475 -0.37 -2.48 -28.98
N VAL A 476 -0.64 -2.90 -30.22
CA VAL A 476 0.27 -3.66 -31.10
C VAL A 476 1.25 -2.73 -31.79
#